data_AF-A0A418AFU5-F1
#
_entry.id   AF-A0A418AFU5-F1
#
_cell.length_a   1.000
_cell.length_b   1.000
_cell.length_c   1.000
_cell.angle_alpha   90.00
_cell.angle_beta   90.00
_cell.angle_gamma   90.00
#
_symmetry.space_group_name_H-M   'P 1'
#
loop_
_entity.id
_entity.type
_entity.pdbx_description
1 polymer ?
#
loop_
_entity_poly.entity_id
_entity_poly.type
_entity_poly.pdbx_seq_one_letter_code
_entity_poly.pdbx_strand_id
1 'polypeptide(L)'
;FHGVRVRMGIHASTPAEGELVNQVHPVTGRTMYVGLSELIGREVSEIGCGGQIVVTAPIVRWLRANRTNNTPWAKAHPLVLRELGVHAAALVTMFM
;
A
#
# COMPACT_ATOMS: atom_id res chain seq x y z
N PHE A 1 14.31 10.80 16.34
CA PHE A 1 13.36 9.71 16.69
C PHE A 1 14.14 8.57 17.32
N HIS A 2 13.68 8.04 18.46
CA HIS A 2 14.34 6.94 19.21
C HIS A 2 13.39 5.73 19.46
N GLY A 3 12.32 5.58 18.68
CA GLY A 3 11.37 4.46 18.78
C GLY A 3 11.43 3.50 17.58
N VAL A 4 10.71 2.38 17.67
CA VAL A 4 10.58 1.39 16.57
C VAL A 4 10.08 2.09 15.30
N ARG A 5 10.80 1.88 14.19
CA ARG A 5 10.41 2.45 12.89
C ARG A 5 9.79 1.37 12.02
N VAL A 6 8.48 1.48 11.79
CA VAL A 6 7.72 0.57 10.94
C VAL A 6 7.83 0.98 9.48
N ARG A 7 8.16 0.05 8.59
CA ARG A 7 7.97 0.22 7.14
C ARG A 7 6.68 -0.50 6.74
N MET A 8 5.96 0.07 5.78
CA MET A 8 4.70 -0.51 5.29
C MET A 8 4.61 -0.37 3.77
N GLY A 9 4.19 -1.45 3.10
CA GLY A 9 3.82 -1.43 1.69
C GLY A 9 2.32 -1.67 1.53
N ILE A 10 1.68 -0.96 0.61
CA ILE A 10 0.26 -1.16 0.28
C ILE A 10 0.10 -1.34 -1.23
N HIS A 11 -0.50 -2.45 -1.59
CA HIS A 11 -0.84 -2.77 -2.95
C HIS A 11 -2.30 -3.20 -3.06
N ALA A 12 -2.99 -2.71 -4.09
CA ALA A 12 -4.29 -3.20 -4.48
C ALA A 12 -4.14 -4.01 -5.76
N SER A 13 -4.62 -5.25 -5.72
CA SER A 13 -4.58 -6.18 -6.84
C SER A 13 -5.24 -5.58 -8.08
N THR A 14 -4.70 -5.89 -9.26
CA THR A 14 -5.29 -5.52 -10.54
C THR A 14 -5.53 -6.77 -11.40
N PRO A 15 -6.54 -6.77 -12.30
CA PRO A 15 -6.78 -7.93 -13.18
C PRO A 15 -5.59 -8.31 -14.06
N ALA A 16 -4.68 -7.37 -14.34
CA ALA A 16 -3.47 -7.63 -15.13
C ALA A 16 -2.44 -8.52 -14.39
N GLU A 17 -2.60 -8.70 -13.07
CA GLU A 17 -1.72 -9.51 -12.23
C GLU A 17 -2.20 -10.97 -12.11
N GLY A 18 -3.31 -11.32 -12.76
CA GLY A 18 -3.94 -12.62 -12.64
C GLY A 18 -4.71 -12.80 -11.33
N GLU A 19 -5.05 -14.05 -11.01
CA GLU A 19 -5.87 -14.39 -9.85
C GLU A 19 -5.11 -14.23 -8.53
N LEU A 20 -5.71 -13.50 -7.59
CA LEU A 20 -5.31 -13.49 -6.19
C LEU A 20 -6.12 -14.54 -5.45
N VAL A 21 -5.53 -15.71 -5.24
CA VAL A 21 -6.18 -16.81 -4.55
C VAL A 21 -6.04 -16.62 -3.04
N ASN A 22 -7.14 -16.76 -2.31
CA ASN A 22 -7.11 -16.86 -0.85
C ASN A 22 -7.48 -18.28 -0.40
N GLN A 23 -6.78 -18.80 0.60
CA GLN A 23 -7.05 -20.11 1.20
C GLN A 23 -6.72 -20.13 2.68
N VAL A 24 -7.44 -20.93 3.46
CA VAL A 24 -7.08 -21.20 4.85
C VAL A 24 -5.94 -22.22 4.88
N HIS A 25 -4.81 -21.84 5.46
CA HIS A 25 -3.66 -22.72 5.59
C HIS A 25 -4.02 -23.93 6.50
N PRO A 26 -3.91 -25.18 6.02
CA PRO A 26 -4.48 -26.33 6.71
C PRO A 26 -3.83 -26.59 8.08
N VAL A 27 -2.55 -26.22 8.25
CA VAL A 27 -1.83 -26.38 9.52
C VAL A 27 -2.03 -25.20 10.49
N THR A 28 -2.01 -23.95 10.00
CA THR A 28 -1.98 -22.75 10.87
C THR A 28 -3.36 -22.11 11.06
N GLY A 29 -4.35 -22.49 10.27
CA GLY A 29 -5.70 -21.89 10.28
C GLY A 29 -5.74 -20.44 9.78
N ARG A 30 -4.62 -19.88 9.31
CA ARG A 30 -4.53 -18.50 8.82
C ARG A 30 -5.02 -18.42 7.38
N THR A 31 -5.77 -17.36 7.05
CA THR A 31 -6.01 -16.99 5.66
C THR A 31 -4.70 -16.56 5.02
N MET A 32 -4.31 -17.29 3.98
CA MET A 32 -3.15 -17.00 3.14
C MET A 32 -3.63 -16.47 1.80
N TYR A 33 -2.84 -15.57 1.23
CA TYR A 33 -3.02 -15.05 -0.11
C TYR A 33 -1.85 -15.54 -0.97
N VAL A 34 -2.14 -15.91 -2.22
CA VAL A 34 -1.15 -16.36 -3.19
C VAL A 34 -1.50 -15.76 -4.55
N GLY A 35 -0.50 -15.23 -5.25
CA GLY A 35 -0.65 -14.60 -6.56
C GLY A 35 0.37 -13.49 -6.76
N LEU A 36 0.45 -12.94 -7.98
CA LEU A 36 1.40 -11.87 -8.29
C LEU A 36 1.12 -10.60 -7.46
N SER A 37 -0.14 -10.26 -7.21
CA SER A 37 -0.50 -9.13 -6.35
C SER A 37 0.04 -9.28 -4.92
N GLU A 38 0.07 -10.50 -4.39
CA GLU A 38 0.61 -10.76 -3.05
C GLU A 38 2.12 -10.54 -3.02
N LEU A 39 2.83 -11.05 -4.03
CA LEU A 39 4.26 -10.84 -4.19
C LEU A 39 4.59 -9.34 -4.34
N ILE A 40 3.85 -8.60 -5.17
CA ILE A 40 4.03 -7.15 -5.33
C ILE A 40 3.83 -6.45 -3.98
N GLY A 41 2.82 -6.82 -3.20
CA GLY A 41 2.60 -6.24 -1.87
C GLY A 41 3.78 -6.43 -0.91
N ARG A 42 4.44 -7.60 -0.97
CA ARG A 42 5.66 -7.87 -0.20
C ARG A 42 6.83 -7.02 -0.67
N GLU A 43 7.12 -7.01 -1.98
CA GLU A 43 8.22 -6.24 -2.56
C GLU A 43 8.08 -4.74 -2.28
N VAL A 44 6.85 -4.21 -2.38
CA VAL A 44 6.54 -2.81 -2.07
C VAL A 44 6.77 -2.48 -0.60
N SER A 45 6.59 -3.45 0.30
CA SER A 45 6.90 -3.25 1.73
C SER A 45 8.40 -3.24 2.00
N GLU A 46 9.17 -4.04 1.26
CA GLU A 46 10.62 -4.18 1.43
C GLU A 46 11.40 -2.97 0.92
N ILE A 47 10.91 -2.26 -0.10
CA ILE A 47 11.55 -1.02 -0.61
C ILE A 47 11.39 0.18 0.35
N GLY A 48 10.50 0.10 1.33
CA GLY A 48 10.24 1.18 2.28
C GLY A 48 11.31 1.28 3.38
N CYS A 49 11.75 2.49 3.69
CA CYS A 49 12.53 2.73 4.91
C CYS A 49 11.62 2.76 6.14
N GLY A 50 12.19 2.61 7.34
CA GLY A 50 11.42 2.75 8.58
C GLY A 50 10.69 4.11 8.65
N GLY A 51 9.45 4.13 9.15
CA GLY A 51 8.59 5.32 9.16
C GLY A 51 8.03 5.72 7.79
N GLN A 52 8.13 4.86 6.78
CA GLN A 52 7.58 5.11 5.45
C GLN A 52 6.44 4.14 5.13
N ILE A 53 5.43 4.67 4.44
CA ILE A 53 4.39 3.88 3.79
C ILE A 53 4.58 4.04 2.29
N VAL A 54 4.86 2.95 1.58
CA VAL A 54 5.01 2.94 0.13
C VAL A 54 3.76 2.31 -0.48
N VAL A 55 3.14 2.99 -1.43
CA VAL A 55 1.89 2.52 -2.04
C VAL A 55 2.01 2.44 -3.55
N THR A 56 1.34 1.48 -4.20
CA THR A 56 1.37 1.30 -5.66
C THR A 56 0.35 2.15 -6.42
N ALA A 57 0.42 2.13 -7.76
CA ALA A 57 -0.30 3.03 -8.66
C ALA A 57 -1.82 3.04 -8.46
N PRO A 58 -2.50 1.89 -8.28
CA PRO A 58 -3.94 1.88 -8.03
C PRO A 58 -4.31 2.68 -6.78
N ILE A 59 -3.52 2.55 -5.71
CA ILE A 59 -3.70 3.29 -4.47
C ILE A 59 -3.40 4.77 -4.67
N VAL A 60 -2.32 5.11 -5.38
CA VAL A 60 -2.00 6.51 -5.72
C VAL A 60 -3.16 7.19 -6.46
N ARG A 61 -3.74 6.52 -7.46
CA ARG A 61 -4.90 7.02 -8.21
C ARG A 61 -6.09 7.23 -7.29
N TRP A 62 -6.38 6.28 -6.42
CA TRP A 62 -7.47 6.38 -5.45
C TRP A 62 -7.27 7.54 -4.45
N LEU A 63 -6.06 7.73 -3.93
CA LEU A 63 -5.73 8.84 -3.03
C LEU A 63 -5.88 10.20 -3.73
N ARG A 64 -5.40 10.30 -4.97
CA ARG A 64 -5.54 11.52 -5.79
C ARG A 64 -7.00 11.84 -6.06
N ALA A 65 -7.80 10.85 -6.45
CA ALA A 65 -9.23 11.03 -6.71
C ALA A 65 -9.96 11.54 -5.45
N ASN A 66 -9.71 10.94 -4.28
CA ASN A 66 -10.31 11.40 -3.03
C ASN A 66 -9.92 12.83 -2.66
N ARG A 67 -8.65 13.19 -2.85
CA ARG A 67 -8.15 14.55 -2.57
C ARG A 67 -8.74 15.57 -3.53
N THR A 68 -8.73 15.29 -4.84
CA THR A 68 -9.32 16.16 -5.86
C THR A 68 -10.82 16.36 -5.64
N ASN A 69 -11.53 15.30 -5.21
CA ASN A 69 -12.97 15.36 -4.96
C ASN A 69 -13.33 15.89 -3.56
N ASN A 70 -12.35 16.31 -2.75
CA ASN A 70 -12.55 16.84 -1.39
C ASN A 70 -13.48 15.96 -0.53
N THR A 71 -13.33 14.63 -0.62
CA THR A 71 -14.21 13.70 0.10
C THR A 71 -14.09 13.91 1.61
N PRO A 72 -15.14 13.60 2.40
CA PRO A 72 -15.05 13.67 3.86
C PRO A 72 -13.87 12.86 4.40
N TRP A 73 -13.56 11.72 3.77
CA TRP A 73 -12.39 10.92 4.08
C TRP A 73 -11.09 11.70 3.87
N ALA A 74 -10.91 12.38 2.73
CA ALA A 74 -9.69 13.15 2.46
C ALA A 74 -9.49 14.34 3.44
N LYS A 75 -10.58 14.93 3.92
CA LYS A 75 -10.52 16.00 4.94
C LYS A 75 -10.12 15.48 6.31
N ALA A 76 -10.62 14.30 6.68
CA ALA A 76 -10.31 13.65 7.96
C ALA A 76 -8.90 13.04 8.00
N HIS A 77 -8.31 12.74 6.84
CA HIS A 77 -7.02 12.04 6.73
C HIS A 77 -6.03 12.84 5.86
N PRO A 78 -5.48 13.96 6.38
CA PRO A 78 -4.48 14.74 5.66
C PRO A 78 -3.22 13.90 5.42
N LEU A 79 -2.72 13.95 4.18
CA LEU A 79 -1.56 13.17 3.76
C LEU A 79 -0.65 13.93 2.80
N VAL A 80 0.65 13.59 2.86
CA VAL A 80 1.63 14.00 1.84
C VAL A 80 1.92 12.81 0.95
N LEU A 81 1.81 13.03 -0.36
CA LEU A 81 2.11 12.05 -1.38
C LEU A 81 3.37 12.50 -2.13
N ARG A 82 4.44 11.71 -2.11
CA ARG A 82 5.67 11.97 -2.86
C ARG A 82 5.95 10.82 -3.82
N GLU A 83 6.05 11.13 -5.12
CA GLU A 83 6.41 10.13 -6.13
C GLU A 83 7.87 9.68 -5.98
N LEU A 84 8.12 8.39 -6.21
CA LEU A 84 9.45 7.77 -6.15
C LEU A 84 10.17 7.74 -7.51
N GLY A 85 9.64 8.43 -8.52
CA GLY A 85 10.34 8.76 -9.77
C GLY A 85 10.39 7.67 -10.85
N VAL A 86 10.40 6.38 -10.51
CA VAL A 86 10.65 5.32 -11.53
C VAL A 86 9.60 4.20 -11.56
N HIS A 87 8.82 4.04 -10.50
CA HIS A 87 7.66 3.17 -10.50
C HIS A 87 6.51 3.97 -9.97
N ALA A 88 5.28 3.66 -10.38
CA ALA A 88 4.07 4.37 -9.96
C ALA A 88 3.74 4.08 -8.48
N ALA A 89 4.73 4.31 -7.62
CA ALA A 89 4.69 4.16 -6.20
C ALA A 89 4.95 5.52 -5.55
N ALA A 90 4.33 5.73 -4.41
CA ALA A 90 4.47 6.97 -3.67
C ALA A 90 4.65 6.73 -2.19
N LEU A 91 5.42 7.61 -1.56
CA LEU A 91 5.52 7.72 -0.13
C LEU A 91 4.28 8.44 0.40
N VAL A 92 3.64 7.85 1.41
CA VAL A 92 2.56 8.47 2.18
C VAL A 92 3.07 8.81 3.57
N THR A 93 2.98 10.08 3.94
CA THR A 93 3.16 10.54 5.33
C THR A 93 1.81 11.02 5.85
N MET A 94 1.29 10.38 6.90
CA MET A 94 0.16 10.89 7.66
C MET A 94 0.66 11.81 8.77
N PHE A 95 0.06 13.00 8.89
CA PHE A 95 0.23 13.83 10.06
C PHE A 95 -0.82 13.41 11.09
N MET A 96 -0.37 12.98 12.28
CA MET A 96 -1.21 12.82 13.46
C MET A 96 -1.26 14.12 14.24
#